data_AF-H4F6A1-F1
#
_entry.id   AF-H4F6A1-F1
#
_cell.length_a   1.000
_cell.length_b   1.000
_cell.length_c   1.000
_cell.angle_alpha   90.00
_cell.angle_beta   90.00
_cell.angle_gamma   90.00
#
_symmetry.space_group_name_H-M   'P 1'
#
loop_
_entity.id
_entity.type
_entity.pdbx_description
1 polymer ?
#
loop_
_entity_poly.entity_id
_entity_poly.type
_entity_poly.pdbx_seq_one_letter_code
_entity_poly.pdbx_strand_id
1 'polypeptide(L)' 'MSDETEDLAETLAFTIGVILQSDADKRRHIALAYQEARQLVETIPPDDGDARPKIIACLERFEIYM' A
#
# COMPACT_ATOMS: atom_id res chain seq x y z
N MET A 1 -4.85 -12.45 -23.14
CA MET A 1 -4.34 -12.50 -21.76
C MET A 1 -3.97 -11.08 -21.44
N SER A 2 -4.59 -10.49 -20.42
CA SER A 2 -4.16 -9.17 -19.94
C SER A 2 -2.70 -9.27 -19.52
N ASP A 3 -1.87 -8.30 -19.87
CA ASP A 3 -0.52 -8.24 -19.32
C ASP A 3 -0.67 -7.81 -17.86
N GLU A 4 -0.40 -8.71 -16.91
CA GLU A 4 -0.46 -8.41 -15.48
C GLU A 4 0.35 -7.14 -15.13
N THR A 5 1.40 -6.85 -15.90
CA THR A 5 2.19 -5.63 -15.77
C THR A 5 1.41 -4.38 -16.16
N GLU A 6 0.60 -4.46 -17.22
CA GLU A 6 -0.27 -3.37 -17.70
C GLU A 6 -1.37 -3.09 -16.66
N ASP A 7 -2.03 -4.13 -16.16
CA ASP A 7 -3.07 -4.01 -15.12
C ASP A 7 -2.51 -3.37 -13.83
N LEU A 8 -1.30 -3.77 -13.41
CA LEU A 8 -0.62 -3.18 -12.26
C LEU A 8 -0.24 -1.71 -12.51
N ALA A 9 0.24 -1.38 -13.71
CA ALA A 9 0.60 -0.02 -14.07
C ALA A 9 -0.63 0.91 -14.10
N GLU A 10 -1.74 0.46 -14.68
CA GLU A 10 -3.02 1.18 -14.69
C GLU A 10 -3.55 1.41 -13.27
N THR A 11 -3.51 0.37 -12.44
CA THR A 11 -3.92 0.46 -11.03
C THR A 11 -3.09 1.50 -10.27
N LEU A 12 -1.77 1.52 -10.49
CA LEU A 12 -0.88 2.49 -9.88
C LEU A 12 -1.19 3.92 -10.34
N ALA A 13 -1.37 4.13 -11.65
CA ALA A 13 -1.72 5.42 -12.21
C ALA A 13 -3.05 5.94 -11.68
N PHE A 14 -4.07 5.08 -11.63
CA PHE A 14 -5.38 5.41 -11.05
C PHE A 14 -5.26 5.83 -9.58
N THR A 15 -4.55 5.03 -8.77
CA THR A 15 -4.35 5.30 -7.33
C THR A 15 -3.66 6.63 -7.10
N ILE A 16 -2.61 6.95 -7.88
CA ILE A 16 -1.94 8.25 -7.82
C ILE A 16 -2.92 9.38 -8.16
N GLY A 17 -3.77 9.20 -9.18
CA GLY A 17 -4.82 10.14 -9.53
C GLY A 17 -5.77 10.44 -8.37
N VAL A 18 -6.24 9.39 -7.68
CA VAL A 18 -7.10 9.53 -6.48
C VAL A 18 -6.41 10.33 -5.37
N ILE A 19 -5.12 10.08 -5.12
CA ILE A 19 -4.36 10.81 -4.09
C ILE A 19 -4.22 12.29 -4.47
N LEU A 20 -3.90 12.60 -5.73
CA LEU A 20 -3.72 13.97 -6.20
C LEU A 20 -5.03 14.78 -6.15
N GLN A 21 -6.16 14.14 -6.42
CA GLN A 21 -7.49 14.77 -6.41
C GLN A 21 -8.10 14.86 -5.00
N SER A 22 -7.55 14.15 -4.01
CA SER A 22 -8.03 14.18 -2.63
C SER A 22 -7.80 15.55 -1.98
N ASP A 23 -8.69 15.96 -1.07
CA ASP A 23 -8.52 17.16 -0.25
C ASP A 23 -7.35 17.04 0.75
N ALA A 24 -6.99 18.15 1.40
CA ALA A 24 -5.82 18.21 2.28
C ALA A 24 -5.91 17.24 3.47
N ASP A 25 -7.10 17.08 4.05
CA ASP A 25 -7.32 16.20 5.19
C ASP A 25 -7.19 14.73 4.78
N LYS A 26 -7.80 14.34 3.66
CA LYS A 26 -7.66 12.99 3.10
C LYS A 26 -6.21 12.67 2.72
N ARG A 27 -5.50 13.60 2.07
CA ARG A 27 -4.07 13.39 1.75
C ARG A 27 -3.22 13.21 3.00
N ARG A 28 -3.51 13.96 4.08
CA ARG A 28 -2.84 13.79 5.37
C ARG A 28 -3.15 12.42 5.98
N HIS A 29 -4.39 11.97 5.92
CA HIS A 29 -4.79 10.65 6.41
C HIS A 29 -4.07 9.53 5.64
N ILE A 30 -4.03 9.61 4.31
CA ILE A 30 -3.31 8.67 3.45
C ILE A 30 -1.82 8.64 3.79
N ALA A 31 -1.19 9.81 3.96
CA ALA A 31 0.22 9.89 4.32
C ALA A 31 0.53 9.25 5.69
N LEU A 32 -0.35 9.44 6.68
CA LEU A 32 -0.22 8.81 8.00
C LEU A 32 -0.37 7.29 7.90
N ALA A 33 -1.41 6.79 7.22
CA ALA A 33 -1.61 5.36 7.02
C ALA A 33 -0.40 4.71 6.31
N TYR A 34 0.16 5.38 5.30
CA TYR A 34 1.38 4.93 4.64
C TYR A 34 2.60 4.89 5.59
N GLN A 35 2.78 5.92 6.41
CA GLN A 35 3.86 5.95 7.40
C GLN A 35 3.72 4.82 8.43
N GLU A 36 2.52 4.58 8.94
CA GLU A 36 2.25 3.49 9.88
C GLU A 36 2.52 2.11 9.25
N ALA A 37 2.03 1.88 8.03
CA ALA A 37 2.28 0.63 7.32
C ALA A 37 3.78 0.39 7.09
N ARG A 38 4.52 1.44 6.71
CA ARG A 38 5.96 1.35 6.54
C ARG A 38 6.70 1.03 7.84
N GLN A 39 6.34 1.69 8.94
CA GLN A 39 6.91 1.40 10.26
C GLN A 39 6.64 -0.04 10.69
N LEU A 40 5.42 -0.54 10.47
CA LEU A 40 5.08 -1.94 10.74
C LEU A 40 5.97 -2.90 9.94
N VAL A 41 6.09 -2.68 8.62
CA VAL A 41 6.91 -3.52 7.74
C VAL A 41 8.39 -3.54 8.14
N GLU A 42 8.93 -2.43 8.63
CA GLU A 42 10.32 -2.34 9.11
C GLU A 42 10.56 -3.22 10.35
N THR A 43 9.53 -3.50 11.16
CA THR A 43 9.64 -4.39 12.33
C THR A 43 9.58 -5.88 11.99
N ILE A 44 9.15 -6.23 10.78
CA ILE A 44 8.97 -7.62 10.36
C ILE A 44 10.24 -8.08 9.63
N PRO A 45 11.01 -9.04 10.18
CA PRO A 45 12.15 -9.58 9.46
C PRO A 45 11.68 -10.30 8.19
N PRO A 46 12.45 -10.25 7.09
CA PRO A 46 12.19 -11.10 5.94
C PRO A 46 12.34 -12.57 6.33
N ASP A 47 11.48 -13.44 5.79
CA ASP A 47 11.55 -14.88 6.00
C ASP A 47 12.42 -15.49 4.89
N ASP A 48 13.71 -15.72 5.17
CA ASP A 48 14.70 -16.17 4.18
C ASP A 48 14.77 -15.30 2.90
N GLY A 49 14.48 -14.00 3.04
CA GLY A 49 14.44 -13.05 1.92
C GLY A 49 13.06 -12.95 1.24
N ASP A 50 12.09 -13.75 1.64
CA ASP A 50 10.70 -13.63 1.20
C ASP A 50 10.05 -12.38 1.81
N ALA A 51 9.43 -11.57 0.95
CA ALA A 51 8.66 -10.41 1.32
C ALA A 51 7.23 -10.76 1.77
N ARG A 52 6.78 -12.01 1.58
CA ARG A 52 5.43 -12.46 1.90
C ARG A 52 4.95 -12.13 3.32
N PRO A 53 5.75 -12.28 4.39
CA PRO A 53 5.33 -11.85 5.73
C PRO A 53 4.99 -10.37 5.82
N LYS A 54 5.75 -9.52 5.11
CA LYS A 54 5.52 -8.07 5.05
C LYS A 54 4.26 -7.73 4.25
N ILE A 55 4.02 -8.44 3.15
CA ILE A 55 2.82 -8.27 2.32
C ILE A 55 1.57 -8.64 3.11
N ILE A 56 1.55 -9.79 3.79
CA ILE A 56 0.41 -10.24 4.60
C ILE A 56 0.12 -9.21 5.70
N ALA A 57 1.13 -8.75 6.43
CA ALA A 57 0.93 -7.76 7.50
C ALA A 57 0.38 -6.43 6.97
N CYS A 58 0.80 -5.98 5.78
CA CYS A 58 0.20 -4.81 5.13
C CYS A 58 -1.28 -5.02 4.80
N LEU A 59 -1.66 -6.20 4.29
CA LEU A 59 -3.04 -6.52 3.94
C LEU A 59 -3.94 -6.60 5.18
N GLU A 60 -3.49 -7.31 6.23
CA GLU A 60 -4.20 -7.37 7.52
C GLU A 60 -4.39 -5.98 8.13
N ARG A 61 -3.36 -5.12 8.05
CA ARG A 61 -3.45 -3.74 8.52
C ARG A 61 -4.46 -2.93 7.71
N PHE A 62 -4.56 -3.16 6.41
CA PHE A 62 -5.52 -2.48 5.54
C PHE A 62 -6.97 -2.90 5.83
N GLU A 63 -7.22 -4.18 6.11
CA GLU A 63 -8.56 -4.66 6.50
C GLU A 63 -9.12 -3.97 7.75
N ILE A 64 -8.27 -3.54 8.69
CA ILE A 64 -8.70 -2.81 9.89
C ILE A 64 -9.31 -1.43 9.55
N TYR A 65 -9.02 -0.86 8.37
CA TYR A 65 -9.50 0.45 7.94
C TYR A 65 -10.67 0.39 6.94
N MET A 66 -11.13 -0.81 6.53
CA MET A 66 -12.33 -1.01 5.71
C MET A 66 -13.57 -1.28 6.57
#